data_AF-A0A2W6ZGC5-F1
#
_entry.id   AF-A0A2W6ZGC5-F1
#
_cell.length_a   1.000
_cell.length_b   1.000
_cell.length_c   1.000
_cell.angle_alpha   90.00
_cell.angle_beta   90.00
_cell.angle_gamma   90.00
#
_symmetry.space_group_name_H-M   'P 1'
#
loop_
_entity.id
_entity.type
_entity.pdbx_description
1 polymer ?
#
loop_
_entity_poly.entity_id
_entity_poly.type
_entity_poly.pdbx_seq_one_letter_code
_entity_poly.pdbx_strand_id
1 'polypeptide(L)'
;MSQLCLPLPQQESRSGIEPIARRRPRREPPTQGHQQLVFAFPYSPEPQQPRMRHRRQRPVHPHAAAHALALAHLDLADKIAGNFARRTTHSFDDLRQLAVIGLLKAAARFDGTGGRSFRPYARTYANGEITHYLRDHGFAIKVPPSWRDLYASGQKLLREGLAPHAVPETLGITIERWREIQYACSITVITLQPDS
;
A
#
# COMPACT_ATOMS: atom_id res chain seq x y z
N MET A 1 13.38 -0.36 -57.50
CA MET A 1 13.30 1.10 -57.76
C MET A 1 12.14 1.61 -56.94
N SER A 2 12.23 2.47 -55.93
CA SER A 2 13.34 3.12 -55.26
C SER A 2 12.88 3.37 -53.82
N GLN A 3 13.75 3.10 -52.84
CA GLN A 3 13.62 3.59 -51.48
C GLN A 3 13.65 5.12 -51.51
N LEU A 4 12.62 5.77 -50.99
CA LEU A 4 12.65 7.19 -50.67
C LEU A 4 13.06 7.33 -49.20
N CYS A 5 14.36 7.52 -49.05
CA CYS A 5 15.05 7.95 -47.83
C CYS A 5 14.69 9.42 -47.58
N LEU A 6 14.08 9.73 -46.43
CA LEU A 6 13.91 11.10 -45.93
C LEU A 6 14.80 11.28 -44.69
N PRO A 7 15.63 12.34 -44.64
CA PRO A 7 16.70 12.49 -43.66
C PRO A 7 16.20 12.98 -42.30
N LEU A 8 16.83 12.47 -41.23
CA LEU A 8 16.66 12.94 -39.87
C LEU A 8 17.20 14.37 -39.69
N PRO A 9 16.51 15.27 -38.96
CA PRO A 9 17.03 16.58 -38.63
C PRO A 9 18.15 16.47 -37.58
N GLN A 10 19.24 17.19 -37.85
CA GLN A 10 20.43 17.25 -37.02
C GLN A 10 20.15 17.91 -35.66
N GLN A 11 20.77 17.36 -34.62
CA GLN A 11 20.76 17.91 -33.27
C GLN A 11 21.50 19.25 -33.25
N GLU A 12 20.76 20.35 -33.11
CA GLU A 12 21.33 21.60 -32.63
C GLU A 12 21.51 21.53 -31.11
N SER A 13 22.78 21.63 -30.75
CA SER A 13 23.33 21.89 -29.43
C SER A 13 22.55 22.97 -28.70
N ARG A 14 21.67 22.55 -27.77
CA ARG A 14 21.08 23.45 -26.77
C ARG A 14 22.19 23.94 -25.85
N SER A 15 22.68 25.13 -26.19
CA SER A 15 23.44 26.05 -25.35
C SER A 15 22.91 26.03 -23.92
N GLY A 16 23.83 25.87 -22.97
CA GLY A 16 23.55 25.76 -21.55
C GLY A 16 22.71 26.92 -21.02
N ILE A 17 21.68 26.57 -20.27
CA ILE A 17 21.02 27.51 -19.36
C ILE A 17 21.97 27.66 -18.17
N GLU A 18 22.81 28.69 -18.20
CA GLU A 18 23.61 29.15 -17.07
C GLU A 18 22.68 29.45 -15.87
N PRO A 19 22.90 28.86 -14.69
CA PRO A 19 22.10 29.18 -13.52
C PRO A 19 22.41 30.60 -13.05
N ILE A 20 21.44 31.51 -13.20
CA ILE A 20 21.50 32.87 -12.67
C ILE A 20 21.61 32.80 -11.13
N ALA A 21 22.84 32.83 -10.64
CA ALA A 21 23.15 32.94 -9.22
C ALA A 21 22.75 34.35 -8.76
N ARG A 22 21.56 34.46 -8.14
CA ARG A 22 21.15 35.68 -7.41
C ARG A 22 22.14 35.93 -6.26
N ARG A 23 23.20 36.69 -6.52
CA ARG A 23 24.09 37.21 -5.49
C ARG A 23 23.30 38.18 -4.63
N ARG A 24 23.01 37.82 -3.38
CA ARG A 24 22.50 38.79 -2.41
C ARG A 24 23.58 39.88 -2.22
N PRO A 25 23.24 41.17 -2.26
CA PRO A 25 24.21 42.21 -1.97
C PRO A 25 24.72 42.04 -0.54
N ARG A 26 26.05 42.10 -0.38
CA ARG A 26 26.71 42.13 0.94
C ARG A 26 26.19 43.37 1.67
N ARG A 27 25.60 43.19 2.85
CA ARG A 27 25.37 44.32 3.78
C ARG A 27 26.73 44.77 4.28
N GLU A 28 27.08 46.03 4.06
CA GLU A 28 28.27 46.63 4.67
C GLU A 28 28.02 46.83 6.17
N PRO A 29 28.99 46.51 7.04
CA PRO A 29 28.85 46.75 8.47
C PRO A 29 28.98 48.25 8.80
N PRO A 30 28.34 48.73 9.88
CA PRO A 30 28.41 50.13 10.28
C PRO A 30 29.83 50.53 10.70
N THR A 31 30.32 51.63 10.11
CA THR A 31 31.56 52.30 10.48
C THR A 31 31.36 53.11 11.76
N GLN A 32 31.68 52.53 12.92
CA GLN A 32 31.98 53.32 14.11
C GLN A 32 33.20 52.77 14.83
N GLY A 33 34.11 53.70 15.10
CA GLY A 33 35.48 53.44 15.51
C GLY A 33 35.57 52.81 16.88
N HIS A 34 36.15 51.63 16.92
CA HIS A 34 36.89 51.16 18.08
C HIS A 34 38.28 50.80 17.57
N GLN A 35 39.30 51.54 18.02
CA GLN A 35 40.69 51.20 17.82
C GLN A 35 40.93 49.82 18.46
N GLN A 36 40.88 48.76 17.65
CA GLN A 36 41.36 47.46 18.06
C GLN A 36 42.86 47.40 17.75
N LEU A 37 43.66 47.23 18.80
CA LEU A 37 45.06 46.85 18.69
C LEU A 37 45.20 45.66 17.74
N VAL A 38 45.87 45.87 16.61
CA VAL A 38 46.30 44.80 15.70
C VAL A 38 47.41 44.02 16.39
N PHE A 39 47.04 42.93 17.07
CA PHE A 39 47.98 41.87 17.36
C PHE A 39 48.37 41.23 16.01
N ALA A 40 49.59 41.53 15.54
CA ALA A 40 50.16 40.91 14.36
C ALA A 40 50.49 39.44 14.67
N PHE A 41 49.49 38.58 14.59
CA PHE A 41 49.71 37.14 14.52
C PHE A 41 50.29 36.81 13.13
N PRO A 42 51.41 36.06 13.03
CA PRO A 42 51.90 35.57 11.75
C PRO A 42 50.98 34.44 11.29
N TYR A 43 49.84 34.78 10.70
CA TYR A 43 48.94 33.82 10.07
C TYR A 43 49.26 33.78 8.58
N SER A 44 50.00 32.75 8.15
CA SER A 44 49.97 32.32 6.75
C SER A 44 48.63 31.62 6.49
N PRO A 45 47.75 32.17 5.64
CA PRO A 45 46.50 31.52 5.34
C PRO A 45 46.79 30.29 4.47
N GLU A 46 46.55 29.10 5.01
CA GLU A 46 46.51 27.90 4.18
C GLU A 46 45.37 28.07 3.13
N PRO A 47 45.60 27.74 1.85
CA PRO A 47 44.56 27.82 0.84
C PRO A 47 43.45 26.82 1.17
N GLN A 48 42.35 27.34 1.72
CA GLN A 48 41.18 26.53 2.06
C GLN A 48 40.59 25.95 0.78
N GLN A 49 40.77 24.64 0.60
CA GLN A 49 40.15 23.89 -0.48
C GLN A 49 38.63 24.11 -0.40
N PRO A 50 37.95 24.35 -1.54
CA PRO A 50 36.51 24.56 -1.54
C PRO A 50 35.85 23.33 -0.90
N ARG A 51 35.26 23.54 0.29
CA ARG A 51 34.52 22.49 1.00
C ARG A 51 33.39 22.02 0.10
N MET A 52 33.61 20.91 -0.58
CA MET A 52 32.64 20.27 -1.44
C MET A 52 31.43 19.96 -0.56
N ARG A 53 30.32 20.69 -0.77
CA ARG A 53 29.08 20.40 -0.04
C ARG A 53 28.71 18.98 -0.41
N HIS A 54 28.87 18.04 0.52
CA HIS A 54 28.38 16.67 0.33
C HIS A 54 26.93 16.81 -0.10
N ARG A 55 26.64 16.44 -1.36
CA ARG A 55 25.27 16.38 -1.87
C ARG A 55 24.55 15.49 -0.88
N ARG A 56 23.65 16.06 -0.07
CA ARG A 56 22.90 15.30 0.94
C ARG A 56 22.29 14.12 0.21
N GLN A 57 22.84 12.92 0.44
CA GLN A 57 22.30 11.72 -0.14
C GLN A 57 20.90 11.59 0.45
N ARG A 58 19.89 11.65 -0.42
CA ARG A 58 18.50 11.45 0.01
C ARG A 58 18.45 10.07 0.65
N PRO A 59 17.95 9.92 1.89
CA PRO A 59 18.00 8.64 2.59
C PRO A 59 17.39 7.56 1.70
N VAL A 60 18.18 6.52 1.42
CA VAL A 60 17.73 5.35 0.66
C VAL A 60 16.71 4.65 1.54
N HIS A 61 15.42 4.78 1.21
CA HIS A 61 14.38 4.09 1.94
C HIS A 61 14.57 2.58 1.71
N PRO A 62 14.83 1.77 2.76
CA PRO A 62 15.06 0.32 2.61
C PRO A 62 13.88 -0.41 1.97
N HIS A 63 12.69 0.22 1.96
CA HIS A 63 11.48 -0.31 1.37
C HIS A 63 11.10 0.32 0.02
N ALA A 64 11.91 1.22 -0.56
CA ALA A 64 11.56 1.89 -1.81
C ALA A 64 11.35 0.91 -2.98
N ALA A 65 12.23 -0.08 -3.11
CA ALA A 65 12.12 -1.10 -4.15
C ALA A 65 10.89 -2.00 -3.93
N ALA A 66 10.63 -2.40 -2.68
CA ALA A 66 9.43 -3.17 -2.33
C ALA A 66 8.14 -2.39 -2.60
N HIS A 67 8.09 -1.10 -2.25
CA HIS A 67 6.94 -0.26 -2.52
C HIS A 67 6.70 -0.10 -4.02
N ALA A 68 7.75 0.14 -4.80
CA ALA A 68 7.64 0.21 -6.26
C ALA A 68 7.12 -1.10 -6.85
N LEU A 69 7.58 -2.25 -6.36
CA LEU A 69 7.09 -3.57 -6.79
C LEU A 69 5.59 -3.76 -6.47
N ALA A 70 5.15 -3.36 -5.28
CA ALA A 70 3.73 -3.43 -4.90
C ALA A 70 2.87 -2.48 -5.76
N LEU A 71 3.32 -1.24 -5.99
CA LEU A 71 2.63 -0.24 -6.81
C LEU A 71 2.49 -0.69 -8.28
N ALA A 72 3.47 -1.42 -8.82
CA ALA A 72 3.39 -1.98 -10.16
C ALA A 72 2.30 -3.06 -10.32
N HIS A 73 1.74 -3.55 -9.21
CA HIS A 73 0.76 -4.65 -9.19
C HIS A 73 -0.59 -4.25 -8.57
N LEU A 74 -0.92 -2.96 -8.55
CA LEU A 74 -2.23 -2.51 -8.04
C LEU A 74 -3.40 -3.12 -8.81
N ASP A 75 -3.24 -3.44 -10.09
CA ASP A 75 -4.26 -4.13 -10.89
C ASP A 75 -4.63 -5.51 -10.31
N LEU A 76 -3.68 -6.18 -9.66
CA LEU A 76 -3.94 -7.44 -8.95
C LEU A 76 -4.77 -7.20 -7.69
N ALA A 77 -4.48 -6.14 -6.94
CA ALA A 77 -5.27 -5.76 -5.77
C ALA A 77 -6.72 -5.45 -6.17
N ASP A 78 -6.93 -4.69 -7.25
CA ASP A 78 -8.27 -4.35 -7.77
C ASP A 78 -9.06 -5.61 -8.15
N LYS A 79 -8.41 -6.55 -8.85
CA LYS A 79 -9.04 -7.83 -9.24
C LYS A 79 -9.41 -8.68 -8.03
N ILE A 80 -8.53 -8.76 -7.03
CA ILE A 80 -8.78 -9.53 -5.80
C ILE A 80 -9.92 -8.89 -5.01
N ALA A 81 -9.84 -7.58 -4.75
CA ALA A 81 -10.88 -6.84 -4.03
C ALA A 81 -12.23 -6.95 -4.73
N GLY A 82 -12.29 -6.82 -6.05
CA GLY A 82 -13.52 -6.98 -6.82
C GLY A 82 -14.12 -8.38 -6.71
N ASN A 83 -13.29 -9.43 -6.64
CA ASN A 83 -13.78 -10.79 -6.42
C ASN A 83 -14.42 -10.97 -5.04
N PHE A 84 -13.85 -10.35 -4.00
CA PHE A 84 -14.40 -10.37 -2.66
C PHE A 84 -15.66 -9.51 -2.54
N ALA A 85 -15.65 -8.30 -3.08
CA ALA A 85 -16.79 -7.38 -3.06
C ALA A 85 -18.04 -7.97 -3.74
N ARG A 86 -17.88 -8.86 -4.73
CA ARG A 86 -19.02 -9.58 -5.32
C ARG A 86 -19.62 -10.66 -4.42
N ARG A 87 -18.95 -11.05 -3.34
CA ARG A 87 -19.33 -12.13 -2.42
C ARG A 87 -19.60 -11.63 -1.00
N THR A 88 -19.21 -10.39 -0.70
CA THR A 88 -19.31 -9.79 0.63
C THR A 88 -19.98 -8.43 0.54
N THR A 89 -20.58 -7.98 1.65
CA THR A 89 -21.27 -6.67 1.72
C THR A 89 -20.30 -5.50 1.93
N HIS A 90 -19.01 -5.75 2.15
CA HIS A 90 -18.02 -4.71 2.42
C HIS A 90 -17.69 -3.88 1.18
N SER A 91 -17.37 -2.59 1.40
CA SER A 91 -16.98 -1.67 0.35
C SER A 91 -15.78 -2.19 -0.45
N PHE A 92 -15.82 -2.00 -1.76
CA PHE A 92 -14.70 -2.32 -2.64
C PHE A 92 -13.43 -1.59 -2.22
N ASP A 93 -13.53 -0.32 -1.79
CA ASP A 93 -12.38 0.48 -1.43
C ASP A 93 -11.68 -0.05 -0.17
N ASP A 94 -12.43 -0.53 0.82
CA ASP A 94 -11.87 -1.14 2.03
C ASP A 94 -11.14 -2.45 1.69
N LEU A 95 -11.79 -3.29 0.89
CA LEU A 95 -11.19 -4.56 0.42
C LEU A 95 -9.95 -4.30 -0.44
N ARG A 96 -9.96 -3.24 -1.24
CA ARG A 96 -8.82 -2.80 -2.04
C ARG A 96 -7.67 -2.34 -1.16
N GLN A 97 -7.94 -1.56 -0.11
CA GLN A 97 -6.90 -1.15 0.85
C GLN A 97 -6.23 -2.36 1.51
N LEU A 98 -7.02 -3.33 1.95
CA LEU A 98 -6.53 -4.58 2.54
C LEU A 98 -5.68 -5.38 1.53
N ALA A 99 -6.14 -5.47 0.28
CA ALA A 99 -5.37 -6.11 -0.79
C ALA A 99 -4.02 -5.42 -1.00
N VAL A 100 -3.99 -4.08 -1.01
CA VAL A 100 -2.76 -3.29 -1.17
C VAL A 100 -1.80 -3.49 0.02
N ILE A 101 -2.31 -3.54 1.24
CA ILE A 101 -1.52 -3.87 2.44
C ILE A 101 -0.87 -5.26 2.28
N GLY A 102 -1.63 -6.23 1.77
CA GLY A 102 -1.11 -7.57 1.47
C GLY A 102 -0.01 -7.55 0.40
N LEU A 103 -0.17 -6.76 -0.66
CA LEU A 103 0.87 -6.59 -1.69
C LEU A 103 2.15 -5.96 -1.10
N LEU A 104 2.04 -4.96 -0.23
CA LEU A 104 3.19 -4.35 0.44
C LEU A 104 3.92 -5.38 1.32
N LYS A 105 3.17 -6.16 2.12
CA LYS A 105 3.72 -7.23 2.96
C LYS A 105 4.39 -8.34 2.14
N ALA A 106 3.85 -8.66 0.97
CA ALA A 106 4.46 -9.60 0.05
C ALA A 106 5.74 -9.04 -0.56
N ALA A 107 5.71 -7.80 -1.06
CA ALA A 107 6.86 -7.16 -1.69
C ALA A 107 8.04 -6.98 -0.72
N ALA A 108 7.76 -6.71 0.55
CA ALA A 108 8.80 -6.61 1.58
C ALA A 108 9.54 -7.93 1.84
N ARG A 109 8.94 -9.08 1.51
CA ARG A 109 9.49 -10.44 1.77
C ARG A 109 9.84 -11.21 0.51
N PHE A 110 9.54 -10.65 -0.66
CA PHE A 110 9.71 -11.35 -1.92
C PHE A 110 11.18 -11.34 -2.34
N ASP A 111 11.73 -12.53 -2.54
CA ASP A 111 13.03 -12.72 -3.15
C ASP A 111 12.86 -13.23 -4.59
N GLY A 112 13.28 -12.41 -5.55
CA GLY A 112 13.18 -12.69 -6.98
C GLY A 112 14.24 -13.64 -7.52
N THR A 113 15.24 -14.02 -6.72
CA THR A 113 16.34 -14.91 -7.17
C THR A 113 15.88 -16.33 -7.51
N GLY A 114 14.78 -16.79 -6.91
CA GLY A 114 14.26 -18.14 -7.10
C GLY A 114 13.37 -18.37 -8.33
N GLY A 115 13.34 -17.46 -9.30
CA GLY A 115 12.60 -17.62 -10.57
C GLY A 115 11.07 -17.63 -10.45
N ARG A 116 10.50 -17.43 -9.26
CA ARG A 116 9.05 -17.36 -9.03
C ARG A 116 8.53 -15.98 -9.41
N SER A 117 7.36 -15.93 -10.05
CA SER A 117 6.69 -14.65 -10.32
C SER A 117 6.14 -14.05 -9.03
N PHE A 118 6.18 -12.71 -8.91
CA PHE A 118 5.61 -11.99 -7.78
C PHE A 118 4.09 -12.16 -7.67
N ARG A 119 3.36 -12.26 -8.80
CA ARG A 119 1.89 -12.26 -8.82
C ARG A 119 1.24 -13.41 -8.02
N PRO A 120 1.56 -14.69 -8.25
CA PRO A 120 0.99 -15.78 -7.47
C PRO A 120 1.36 -15.70 -5.98
N TYR A 121 2.59 -15.27 -5.69
CA TYR A 121 3.06 -15.10 -4.32
C TYR A 121 2.26 -14.01 -3.58
N ALA A 122 2.13 -12.83 -4.19
CA ALA A 122 1.44 -11.69 -3.60
C ALA A 122 -0.08 -11.92 -3.44
N ARG A 123 -0.69 -12.73 -4.31
CA ARG A 123 -2.11 -13.11 -4.19
C ARG A 123 -2.42 -13.79 -2.87
N THR A 124 -1.55 -14.68 -2.38
CA THR A 124 -1.75 -15.37 -1.09
C THR A 124 -1.78 -14.38 0.07
N TYR A 125 -0.91 -13.37 0.06
CA TYR A 125 -0.88 -12.32 1.08
C TYR A 125 -2.12 -11.43 1.02
N ALA A 126 -2.48 -10.93 -0.18
CA ALA A 126 -3.66 -10.08 -0.35
C ALA A 126 -4.95 -10.80 0.07
N ASN A 127 -5.13 -12.06 -0.33
CA ASN A 127 -6.26 -12.88 0.12
C ASN A 127 -6.26 -13.08 1.63
N GLY A 128 -5.09 -13.30 2.23
CA GLY A 128 -4.95 -13.47 3.68
C GLY A 128 -5.39 -12.23 4.47
N GLU A 129 -4.92 -11.04 4.07
CA GLU A 129 -5.30 -9.77 4.72
C GLU A 129 -6.81 -9.53 4.66
N ILE A 130 -7.42 -9.73 3.49
CA ILE A 130 -8.88 -9.59 3.33
C ILE A 130 -9.61 -10.62 4.19
N THR A 131 -9.18 -11.89 4.16
CA THR A 131 -9.86 -12.96 4.90
C THR A 131 -9.75 -12.76 6.41
N HIS A 132 -8.61 -12.27 6.91
CA HIS A 132 -8.45 -11.90 8.32
C HIS A 132 -9.41 -10.78 8.70
N TYR A 133 -9.46 -9.70 7.92
CA TYR A 133 -10.39 -8.61 8.16
C TYR A 133 -11.84 -9.09 8.18
N LEU A 134 -12.27 -9.86 7.17
CA LEU A 134 -13.62 -10.39 7.07
C LEU A 134 -13.97 -11.35 8.22
N ARG A 135 -13.00 -12.09 8.75
CA ARG A 135 -13.21 -12.95 9.92
C ARG A 135 -13.50 -12.13 11.18
N ASP A 136 -12.80 -11.01 11.33
CA ASP A 136 -12.89 -10.17 12.53
C ASP A 136 -14.05 -9.17 12.46
N HIS A 137 -14.46 -8.78 11.25
CA HIS A 137 -15.48 -7.74 10.99
C HIS A 137 -16.74 -8.27 10.28
N GLY A 138 -16.84 -9.59 10.06
CA GLY A 138 -17.96 -10.17 9.30
C GLY A 138 -19.30 -10.19 10.04
N PHE A 139 -19.32 -10.01 11.37
CA PHE A 139 -20.54 -10.07 12.17
C PHE A 139 -20.65 -8.86 13.10
N ALA A 140 -21.81 -8.19 13.12
CA ALA A 140 -22.03 -7.02 13.99
C ALA A 140 -22.12 -7.38 15.47
N ILE A 141 -22.41 -8.65 15.75
CA ILE A 141 -22.39 -9.23 17.08
C ILE A 141 -21.42 -10.41 17.02
N LYS A 142 -20.54 -10.53 18.02
CA LYS A 142 -19.59 -11.65 18.11
C LYS A 142 -20.36 -12.97 18.24
N VAL A 143 -20.56 -13.66 17.11
CA VAL A 143 -21.25 -14.96 17.08
C VAL A 143 -20.32 -16.02 17.70
N PRO A 144 -20.80 -16.82 18.69
CA PRO A 144 -20.03 -17.92 19.26
C PRO A 144 -19.50 -18.87 18.16
N PRO A 145 -18.26 -19.40 18.27
CA PRO A 145 -17.71 -20.32 17.29
C PRO A 145 -18.61 -21.53 17.01
N SER A 146 -19.22 -22.10 18.05
CA SER A 146 -20.14 -23.24 17.93
C SER A 146 -21.34 -22.96 17.02
N TRP A 147 -21.86 -21.73 17.02
CA TRP A 147 -22.97 -21.34 16.17
C TRP A 147 -22.54 -21.20 14.71
N ARG A 148 -21.31 -20.71 14.45
CA ARG A 148 -20.76 -20.63 13.10
C ARG A 148 -20.55 -22.02 12.49
N ASP A 149 -20.08 -22.97 13.29
CA ASP A 149 -19.88 -24.35 12.84
C ASP A 149 -21.21 -25.04 12.51
N LEU A 150 -22.24 -24.83 13.34
CA LEU A 150 -23.60 -25.30 13.08
C LEU A 150 -24.18 -24.66 11.80
N TYR A 151 -24.01 -23.35 11.63
CA TYR A 151 -24.47 -22.64 10.44
C TYR A 151 -23.77 -23.15 9.17
N ALA A 152 -22.44 -23.31 9.21
CA ALA A 152 -21.66 -23.84 8.09
C ALA A 152 -22.07 -25.29 7.73
N SER A 153 -22.36 -26.11 8.74
CA SER A 153 -22.84 -27.49 8.55
C SER A 153 -24.24 -27.51 7.92
N GLY A 154 -25.17 -26.67 8.38
CA GLY A 154 -26.49 -26.55 7.77
C GLY A 154 -26.43 -26.02 6.33
N GLN A 155 -25.55 -25.05 6.05
CA GLN A 155 -25.30 -24.57 4.67
C GLN A 155 -24.69 -25.64 3.77
N LYS A 156 -23.97 -26.61 4.32
CA LYS A 156 -23.49 -27.79 3.57
C LYS A 156 -24.67 -28.71 3.22
N LEU A 157 -25.54 -29.02 4.18
CA LEU A 157 -26.74 -29.85 3.96
C LEU A 157 -27.69 -29.25 2.92
N LEU A 158 -27.89 -27.92 2.94
CA LEU A 158 -28.69 -27.22 1.93
C LEU A 158 -28.09 -27.36 0.52
N ARG A 159 -26.75 -27.31 0.39
CA ARG A 159 -26.05 -27.52 -0.88
C ARG A 159 -26.13 -28.96 -1.37
N GLU A 160 -26.29 -29.91 -0.46
CA GLU A 160 -26.52 -31.34 -0.76
C GLU A 160 -27.98 -31.63 -1.12
N GLY A 161 -28.86 -30.62 -1.12
CA GLY A 161 -30.26 -30.72 -1.56
C GLY A 161 -31.26 -31.01 -0.44
N LEU A 162 -30.83 -30.95 0.83
CA LEU A 162 -31.75 -31.12 1.96
C LEU A 162 -32.75 -29.95 2.04
N ALA A 163 -34.01 -30.26 2.33
CA ALA A 163 -35.03 -29.24 2.47
C ALA A 163 -34.75 -28.34 3.71
N PRO A 164 -34.97 -27.01 3.63
CA PRO A 164 -34.60 -26.08 4.72
C PRO A 164 -35.20 -26.38 6.09
N HIS A 165 -36.38 -27.01 6.13
CA HIS A 165 -37.05 -27.38 7.38
C HIS A 165 -36.44 -28.63 8.05
N ALA A 166 -35.78 -29.51 7.28
CA ALA A 166 -35.17 -30.75 7.78
C ALA A 166 -33.73 -30.54 8.31
N VAL A 167 -33.12 -29.37 8.03
CA VAL A 167 -31.78 -29.00 8.52
C VAL A 167 -31.68 -29.01 10.06
N PRO A 168 -32.57 -28.35 10.83
CA PRO A 168 -32.50 -28.39 12.29
C PRO A 168 -32.62 -29.80 12.87
N GLU A 169 -33.51 -30.63 12.31
CA GLU A 169 -33.70 -32.02 12.73
C GLU A 169 -32.43 -32.85 12.52
N THR A 170 -31.79 -32.68 11.35
CA THR A 170 -30.54 -33.38 11.00
C THR A 170 -29.36 -32.95 11.89
N LEU A 171 -29.35 -31.68 12.31
CA LEU A 171 -28.33 -31.14 13.21
C LEU A 171 -28.62 -31.41 14.71
N GLY A 172 -29.77 -32.00 15.04
CA GLY A 172 -30.16 -32.29 16.43
C GLY A 172 -30.47 -31.04 17.27
N ILE A 173 -30.94 -29.96 16.64
CA ILE A 173 -31.24 -28.67 17.30
C ILE A 173 -32.72 -28.29 17.10
N THR A 174 -33.26 -27.48 18.01
CA THR A 174 -34.63 -26.96 17.86
C THR A 174 -34.73 -25.97 16.71
N ILE A 175 -35.92 -25.82 16.13
CA ILE A 175 -36.15 -24.90 15.01
C ILE A 175 -36.00 -23.44 15.45
N GLU A 176 -36.35 -23.11 16.69
CA GLU A 176 -36.14 -21.78 17.30
C GLU A 176 -34.65 -21.49 17.40
N ARG A 177 -33.86 -22.45 17.87
CA ARG A 177 -32.41 -22.30 18.00
C ARG A 177 -31.72 -22.16 16.65
N TRP A 178 -32.19 -22.91 15.65
CA TRP A 178 -31.72 -22.76 14.27
C TRP A 178 -32.03 -21.37 13.71
N ARG A 179 -33.23 -20.83 13.96
CA ARG A 179 -33.60 -19.46 13.57
C ARG A 179 -32.73 -18.40 14.26
N GLU A 180 -32.43 -18.56 15.55
CA GLU A 180 -31.50 -17.67 16.27
C GLU A 180 -30.10 -17.68 15.64
N ILE A 181 -29.58 -18.87 15.32
CA ILE A 181 -28.28 -19.03 14.66
C ILE A 181 -28.32 -18.39 13.28
N GLN A 182 -29.36 -18.63 12.50
CA GLN A 182 -29.54 -18.02 11.18
C GLN A 182 -29.59 -16.49 11.28
N TYR A 183 -30.37 -15.95 12.22
CA TYR A 183 -30.48 -14.51 12.44
C TYR A 183 -29.13 -13.91 12.83
N ALA A 184 -28.45 -14.49 13.82
CA ALA A 184 -27.14 -14.03 14.29
C ALA A 184 -26.08 -14.09 13.18
N CYS A 185 -26.07 -15.15 12.36
CA CYS A 185 -25.17 -15.28 11.22
C CYS A 185 -25.57 -14.42 10.01
N SER A 186 -26.82 -13.95 9.92
CA SER A 186 -27.29 -13.07 8.85
C SER A 186 -26.92 -11.60 9.07
N ILE A 187 -26.71 -11.19 10.33
CA ILE A 187 -26.32 -9.82 10.67
C ILE A 187 -24.85 -9.60 10.29
N THR A 188 -24.65 -9.17 9.05
CA THR A 188 -23.35 -8.71 8.56
C THR A 188 -23.12 -7.28 9.03
N VAL A 189 -21.90 -6.94 9.48
CA VAL A 189 -21.54 -5.53 9.73
C VAL A 189 -21.68 -4.77 8.42
N ILE A 190 -22.71 -3.95 8.31
CA ILE A 190 -22.70 -2.81 7.39
C ILE A 190 -21.74 -1.83 8.04
N THR A 191 -20.63 -1.52 7.36
CA THR A 191 -19.75 -0.43 7.79
C THR A 191 -20.63 0.80 7.98
N LEU A 192 -20.72 1.30 9.21
CA LEU A 192 -21.33 2.60 9.49
C LEU A 192 -20.58 3.62 8.63
N GLN A 193 -21.20 4.08 7.54
CA GLN A 193 -20.70 5.23 6.82
C GLN A 193 -20.73 6.39 7.84
N PRO A 194 -19.62 7.10 8.10
CA PRO A 194 -19.72 8.35 8.84
C PRO A 194 -20.45 9.33 7.93
N ASP A 195 -21.65 9.75 8.35
CA ASP A 195 -22.35 10.87 7.74
C ASP A 195 -21.42 12.09 7.78
N SER A 196 -21.07 12.63 6.62
CA SER A 196 -20.35 13.91 6.46
C SER A 196 -20.69 14.53 5.12
#